data_AF-A0A969K796-F1
#
_entry.id   AF-A0A969K796-F1
#
_cell.length_a   1.000
_cell.length_b   1.000
_cell.length_c   1.000
_cell.angle_alpha   90.00
_cell.angle_beta   90.00
_cell.angle_gamma   90.00
#
_symmetry.space_group_name_H-M   'P 1'
#
loop_
_entity.id
_entity.type
_entity.pdbx_description
1 polymer ?
#
loop_
_entity_poly.entity_id
_entity_poly.type
_entity_poly.pdbx_seq_one_letter_code
_entity_poly.pdbx_strand_id
1 'polypeptide(L)'
;MAAMKNPMRGWDRQKPKKITERRKMPKVCFLDPKGLKYPVCPKSTRGKAKPTCKGVLAAFSRARQQHNQVVAKKAVKLADVLGCGWVKTGSAASEMASKMGLGDCGCSG
;
A
#
# COMPACT_ATOMS: atom_id res chain seq x y z
N MET A 1 -25.08 -11.61 -5.45
CA MET A 1 -23.89 -10.99 -6.10
C MET A 1 -23.20 -10.10 -5.06
N ALA A 2 -22.10 -10.57 -4.45
CA ALA A 2 -21.36 -9.75 -3.48
C ALA A 2 -20.66 -8.62 -4.23
N ALA A 3 -21.14 -7.38 -4.07
CA ALA A 3 -20.46 -6.21 -4.59
C ALA A 3 -19.01 -6.20 -4.08
N MET A 4 -18.05 -6.44 -4.98
CA MET A 4 -16.64 -6.25 -4.71
C MET A 4 -16.43 -4.77 -4.37
N LYS A 5 -16.58 -4.43 -3.08
CA LYS A 5 -16.38 -3.09 -2.56
C LYS A 5 -14.96 -2.69 -2.91
N ASN A 6 -14.83 -1.76 -3.86
CA ASN A 6 -13.54 -1.16 -4.22
C ASN A 6 -12.80 -0.81 -2.90
N PRO A 7 -11.71 -1.51 -2.57
CA PRO A 7 -11.09 -1.45 -1.25
C PRO A 7 -10.50 -0.07 -0.94
N MET A 8 -10.33 0.79 -1.96
CA MET A 8 -9.90 2.18 -1.83
C MET A 8 -11.04 3.21 -1.71
N ARG A 9 -12.32 2.81 -1.84
CA ARG A 9 -13.45 3.76 -1.84
C ARG A 9 -13.50 4.51 -0.50
N GLY A 10 -13.39 5.83 -0.55
CA GLY A 10 -13.41 6.72 0.62
C GLY A 10 -12.04 7.02 1.26
N TRP A 11 -10.94 6.38 0.80
CA TRP A 11 -9.59 6.68 1.32
C TRP A 11 -9.17 8.13 1.08
N ASP A 12 -9.63 8.76 -0.02
CA ASP A 12 -9.34 10.17 -0.29
C ASP A 12 -9.86 11.13 0.80
N ARG A 13 -10.98 10.79 1.43
CA ARG A 13 -11.56 11.57 2.54
C ARG A 13 -10.86 11.31 3.88
N GLN A 14 -10.27 10.11 4.02
CA GLN A 14 -9.61 9.68 5.25
C GLN A 14 -8.11 10.01 5.26
N LYS A 15 -7.46 10.15 4.11
CA LYS A 15 -6.01 10.40 4.05
C LYS A 15 -5.66 11.82 4.50
N PRO A 16 -4.51 12.03 5.16
CA PRO A 16 -4.02 13.38 5.45
C PRO A 16 -3.62 14.10 4.15
N LYS A 17 -4.32 15.19 3.83
CA LYS A 17 -4.07 15.97 2.61
C LYS A 17 -2.98 17.02 2.84
N LYS A 18 -3.04 17.73 3.96
CA LYS A 18 -2.11 18.83 4.27
C LYS A 18 -0.82 18.31 4.91
N ILE A 19 0.32 18.96 4.60
CA ILE A 19 1.62 18.62 5.20
C ILE A 19 1.63 18.83 6.72
N THR A 20 0.89 19.84 7.20
CA THR A 20 0.73 20.14 8.63
C THR A 20 0.03 19.00 9.37
N GLU A 21 -0.96 18.34 8.77
CA GLU A 21 -1.60 17.16 9.33
C GLU A 21 -0.61 15.98 9.37
N ARG A 22 0.19 15.80 8.32
CA ARG A 22 1.17 14.71 8.23
C ARG A 22 2.29 14.83 9.26
N ARG A 23 2.77 16.05 9.54
CA ARG A 23 3.79 16.31 10.57
C ARG A 23 3.32 15.98 11.99
N LYS A 24 2.01 16.05 12.25
CA LYS A 24 1.39 15.69 13.54
C LYS A 24 1.19 14.18 13.69
N MET A 25 1.38 13.41 12.63
CA MET A 25 1.23 11.96 12.64
C MET A 25 2.57 11.27 12.94
N PRO A 26 2.55 10.12 13.62
CA PRO A 26 3.78 9.38 13.89
C PRO A 26 4.38 8.86 12.58
N LYS A 27 5.71 8.83 12.50
CA LYS A 27 6.44 8.43 11.27
C LYS A 27 6.10 7.02 10.80
N VAL A 28 5.70 6.13 11.72
CA VAL A 28 5.25 4.75 11.43
C VAL A 28 4.01 4.69 10.52
N CYS A 29 3.28 5.80 10.40
CA CYS A 29 2.12 5.92 9.52
C CYS A 29 2.45 6.24 8.07
N PHE A 30 3.74 6.32 7.73
CA PHE A 30 4.22 6.61 6.39
C PHE A 30 5.22 5.54 5.97
N LEU A 31 5.03 4.98 4.77
CA LEU A 31 6.03 4.06 4.20
C LEU A 31 7.32 4.79 3.79
N ASP A 32 7.21 6.11 3.57
CA ASP A 32 8.34 7.02 3.39
C ASP A 32 8.35 8.07 4.51
N PRO A 33 9.06 7.81 5.63
CA PRO A 33 9.08 8.71 6.78
C PRO A 33 9.91 9.98 6.53
N LYS A 34 10.81 9.99 5.55
CA LYS A 34 11.62 11.17 5.20
C LYS A 34 10.80 12.24 4.48
N GLY A 35 10.00 11.84 3.49
CA GLY A 35 9.14 12.75 2.75
C GLY A 35 7.71 12.88 3.30
N LEU A 36 7.37 12.13 4.36
CA LEU A 36 5.99 11.99 4.85
C LEU A 36 5.02 11.64 3.71
N LYS A 37 5.47 10.75 2.82
CA LYS A 37 4.73 10.28 1.65
C LYS A 37 4.13 8.90 1.94
N TYR A 38 3.13 8.53 1.15
CA TYR A 38 2.48 7.22 1.24
C TYR A 38 1.88 6.94 2.63
N PRO A 39 0.86 7.74 3.04
CA PRO A 39 0.19 7.52 4.30
C PRO A 39 -0.55 6.18 4.29
N VAL A 40 -0.35 5.38 5.34
CA VAL A 40 -1.02 4.10 5.56
C VAL A 40 -2.03 4.14 6.70
N CYS A 41 -1.95 5.18 7.53
CA CYS A 41 -2.91 5.46 8.59
C CYS A 41 -3.96 6.48 8.13
N PRO A 42 -5.21 6.35 8.58
CA PRO A 42 -6.22 7.38 8.39
C PRO A 42 -5.85 8.64 9.20
N LYS A 43 -6.40 9.78 8.78
CA LYS A 43 -6.44 11.03 9.55
C LYS A 43 -7.03 10.72 10.92
N SER A 44 -6.18 10.75 11.94
CA SER A 44 -6.61 10.66 13.33
C SER A 44 -6.45 12.01 13.99
N THR A 45 -7.51 12.49 14.63
CA THR A 45 -7.52 13.72 15.42
C THR A 45 -6.83 13.57 16.77
N ARG A 46 -6.43 12.35 17.17
CA ARG A 46 -5.88 12.06 18.53
C ARG A 46 -4.55 11.30 18.53
N GLY A 47 -3.78 11.32 17.44
CA GLY A 47 -2.41 10.75 17.41
C GLY A 47 -2.30 9.21 17.46
N LYS A 48 -3.37 8.48 17.77
CA LYS A 48 -3.40 7.00 17.83
C LYS A 48 -3.79 6.35 16.50
N ALA A 49 -3.25 6.85 15.39
CA ALA A 49 -3.58 6.30 14.07
C ALA A 49 -2.78 4.99 13.84
N LYS A 50 -3.48 3.89 13.56
CA LYS A 50 -2.86 2.60 13.21
C LYS A 50 -2.90 2.39 11.68
N PRO A 51 -1.90 1.70 11.10
CA PRO A 51 -1.94 1.35 9.69
C PRO A 51 -3.12 0.42 9.42
N THR A 52 -3.80 0.65 8.30
CA THR A 52 -4.98 -0.13 7.91
C THR A 52 -4.77 -0.75 6.54
N CYS A 53 -5.35 -1.92 6.28
CA CYS A 53 -5.25 -2.57 4.97
C CYS A 53 -5.65 -1.68 3.80
N LYS A 54 -6.63 -0.78 4.01
CA LYS A 54 -7.05 0.22 3.01
C LYS A 54 -5.94 1.23 2.73
N GLY A 55 -5.33 1.78 3.77
CA GLY A 55 -4.24 2.75 3.62
C GLY A 55 -2.98 2.14 3.02
N VAL A 56 -2.66 0.89 3.39
CA VAL A 56 -1.52 0.16 2.81
C VAL A 56 -1.76 -0.15 1.34
N LEU A 57 -2.96 -0.58 0.96
CA LEU A 57 -3.31 -0.79 -0.46
C LEU A 57 -3.23 0.51 -1.26
N ALA A 58 -3.75 1.60 -0.71
CA ALA A 58 -3.68 2.91 -1.36
C ALA A 58 -2.24 3.39 -1.55
N ALA A 59 -1.39 3.18 -0.55
CA ALA A 59 0.02 3.48 -0.60
C ALA A 59 0.74 2.62 -1.65
N PHE A 60 0.43 1.31 -1.70
CA PHE A 60 0.95 0.38 -2.71
C PHE A 60 0.56 0.80 -4.13
N SER A 61 -0.73 1.06 -4.38
CA SER A 61 -1.22 1.50 -5.70
C SER A 61 -0.56 2.80 -6.15
N ARG A 62 -0.38 3.76 -5.23
CA ARG A 62 0.31 5.01 -5.57
C ARG A 62 1.80 4.80 -5.83
N ALA A 63 2.45 3.92 -5.08
CA ALA A 63 3.87 3.61 -5.25
C ALA A 63 4.11 2.95 -6.61
N ARG A 64 3.22 2.04 -7.03
CA ARG A 64 3.19 1.46 -8.38
C ARG A 64 3.04 2.51 -9.48
N GLN A 65 2.11 3.46 -9.33
CA GLN A 65 1.94 4.58 -10.28
C GLN A 65 3.17 5.47 -10.39
N GLN A 66 3.94 5.62 -9.31
CA GLN A 66 5.16 6.43 -9.27
C GLN A 66 6.44 5.60 -9.51
N HIS A 67 6.31 4.35 -9.95
CA HIS A 67 7.42 3.42 -10.19
C HIS A 67 8.35 3.22 -8.97
N ASN A 68 7.87 3.50 -7.74
CA ASN A 68 8.64 3.36 -6.53
C ASN A 68 8.53 1.94 -5.96
N GLN A 69 9.36 1.04 -6.51
CA GLN A 69 9.39 -0.38 -6.14
C GLN A 69 9.76 -0.60 -4.67
N VAL A 70 10.61 0.26 -4.09
CA VAL A 70 11.03 0.15 -2.69
C VAL A 70 9.85 0.36 -1.75
N VAL A 71 9.05 1.40 -1.99
CA VAL A 71 7.85 1.69 -1.20
C VAL A 71 6.79 0.62 -1.43
N ALA A 72 6.62 0.15 -2.67
CA ALA A 72 5.67 -0.92 -2.99
C ALA A 72 6.00 -2.21 -2.21
N LYS A 73 7.27 -2.65 -2.19
CA LYS A 73 7.72 -3.82 -1.42
C LYS A 73 7.48 -3.65 0.09
N LYS A 74 7.74 -2.45 0.64
CA LYS A 74 7.44 -2.13 2.04
C LYS A 74 5.93 -2.22 2.33
N ALA A 75 5.09 -1.76 1.41
CA ALA A 75 3.64 -1.84 1.55
C ALA A 75 3.16 -3.30 1.61
N VAL A 76 3.67 -4.17 0.73
CA VAL A 76 3.34 -5.59 0.72
C VAL A 76 3.71 -6.25 2.06
N LYS A 77 4.94 -6.04 2.54
CA LYS A 77 5.38 -6.56 3.85
C LYS A 77 4.48 -6.10 5.00
N LEU A 78 4.11 -4.81 5.00
CA LEU A 78 3.23 -4.27 6.03
C LEU A 78 1.81 -4.87 5.95
N ALA A 79 1.31 -5.11 4.74
CA ALA A 79 0.00 -5.70 4.54
C ALA A 79 -0.02 -7.21 4.84
N ASP A 80 1.09 -7.92 4.69
CA ASP A 80 1.29 -9.30 5.14
C ASP A 80 1.20 -9.39 6.68
N VAL A 81 1.95 -8.55 7.39
CA VAL A 81 1.90 -8.45 8.87
C VAL A 81 0.51 -8.08 9.38
N LEU A 82 -0.24 -7.28 8.62
CA LEU A 82 -1.62 -6.89 8.95
C LEU A 82 -2.67 -7.94 8.53
N GLY A 83 -2.28 -9.01 7.83
CA GLY A 83 -3.18 -10.06 7.36
C GLY A 83 -4.16 -9.61 6.27
N CYS A 84 -3.79 -8.62 5.45
CA CYS A 84 -4.67 -8.06 4.44
C CYS A 84 -4.97 -9.07 3.32
N GLY A 85 -6.25 -9.33 3.06
CA GLY A 85 -6.68 -10.35 2.10
C GLY A 85 -6.22 -10.16 0.65
N TRP A 86 -5.82 -8.94 0.26
CA TRP A 86 -5.30 -8.65 -1.09
C TRP A 86 -3.84 -9.08 -1.28
N VAL A 87 -3.09 -9.34 -0.21
CA VAL A 87 -1.71 -9.84 -0.27
C VAL A 87 -1.66 -11.37 -0.36
N LYS A 88 -2.70 -12.06 0.12
CA LYS A 88 -2.76 -13.53 0.15
C LYS A 88 -2.69 -14.19 -1.24
N THR A 89 -2.95 -13.46 -2.32
CA THR A 89 -2.76 -13.95 -3.70
C THR A 89 -1.32 -13.77 -4.22
N GLY A 90 -0.47 -12.99 -3.54
CA GLY A 90 0.92 -12.75 -3.93
C GLY A 90 1.93 -13.76 -3.39
N SER A 91 1.60 -14.48 -2.31
CA SER A 91 2.45 -15.58 -1.81
C SER A 91 2.31 -16.84 -2.68
N ALA A 92 1.17 -17.04 -3.36
CA ALA A 92 1.02 -18.08 -4.37
C ALA A 92 1.58 -17.66 -5.75
N ALA A 93 1.49 -16.37 -6.13
CA ALA A 93 1.99 -15.89 -7.41
C ALA A 93 3.53 -15.79 -7.48
N SER A 94 4.22 -15.57 -6.35
CA SER A 94 5.69 -15.53 -6.31
C SER A 94 6.32 -16.92 -6.38
N GLU A 95 5.62 -17.96 -5.90
CA GLU A 95 6.11 -19.34 -5.95
C GLU A 95 5.75 -20.05 -7.27
N MET A 96 4.68 -19.65 -7.95
CA MET A 96 4.39 -20.15 -9.31
C MET A 96 5.27 -19.50 -10.40
N ALA A 97 5.82 -18.30 -10.17
CA ALA A 97 6.74 -17.65 -11.11
C ALA A 97 8.12 -18.33 -11.19
N SER A 98 8.54 -19.10 -10.17
CA SER A 98 9.76 -19.92 -10.24
C SER A 98 9.51 -21.34 -10.73
N LYS A 99 8.25 -21.81 -10.75
CA LYS A 99 7.88 -23.18 -11.18
C LYS A 99 7.36 -23.25 -12.61
N MET A 100 6.95 -22.13 -13.20
CA MET A 100 6.62 -22.02 -14.63
C MET A 100 7.75 -21.24 -15.29
N GLY A 101 8.72 -21.95 -15.86
CA GLY A 101 9.72 -21.39 -16.76
C GLY A 101 9.04 -20.76 -17.97
N LEU A 102 8.58 -19.52 -17.82
CA LEU A 102 8.05 -18.70 -18.89
C LEU A 102 9.11 -17.67 -19.22
N GLY A 103 9.76 -17.92 -20.36
CA GLY A 103 10.73 -17.06 -20.97
C GLY A 103 10.19 -15.66 -21.25
N ASP A 104 11.16 -14.78 -21.37
CA ASP A 104 11.18 -13.56 -22.17
C ASP A 104 9.83 -13.17 -22.81
N CYS A 105 9.18 -12.17 -22.23
CA CYS A 105 8.28 -11.31 -22.98
C CYS A 105 8.94 -9.94 -23.03
N GLY A 106 9.66 -9.74 -24.12
CA GLY A 106 10.39 -8.54 -24.48
C GLY A 106 9.55 -7.26 -24.35
N CYS A 107 10.21 -6.24 -23.79
CA CYS A 107 9.97 -4.88 -24.23
C CYS A 107 10.47 -4.77 -25.68
N SER A 108 9.58 -4.57 -26.64
CA SER A 108 9.95 -3.98 -27.93
C SER A 108 8.74 -3.21 -28.44
N GLY A 109 8.89 -1.88 -28.48
CA GLY A 109 8.18 -1.04 -29.43
C GLY A 109 8.99 -0.92 -30.70
#